data_AF-A0A265QA16-F1
#
_entry.id   AF-A0A265QA16-F1
#
_cell.length_a   1.000
_cell.length_b   1.000
_cell.length_c   1.000
_cell.angle_alpha   90.00
_cell.angle_beta   90.00
_cell.angle_gamma   90.00
#
_symmetry.space_group_name_H-M   'P 1'
#
loop_
_entity.id
_entity.type
_entity.pdbx_description
1 polymer ?
#
loop_
_entity_poly.entity_id
_entity_poly.type
_entity_poly.pdbx_seq_one_letter_code
_entity_poly.pdbx_strand_id
1 'polypeptide(L)' 'MKNNQMNGYIIWGLLINSIVLGSKQFIEMPEGIYCFGMGVGIALVLFGLYSMNHDTTKIKSFKRNLIKKFIKSI' A
#
# COMPACT_ATOMS: atom_id res chain seq x y z
N MET A 1 6.48 17.43 -19.09
CA MET A 1 6.62 16.82 -17.75
C MET A 1 5.53 15.76 -17.60
N LYS A 2 5.92 14.48 -17.57
CA LYS A 2 5.00 13.34 -17.48
C LYS A 2 4.29 13.44 -16.13
N ASN A 3 2.98 13.66 -16.14
CA ASN A 3 2.19 13.84 -14.92
C ASN A 3 2.33 12.56 -14.08
N ASN A 4 3.23 12.60 -13.10
CA ASN A 4 3.59 11.48 -12.26
C ASN A 4 2.39 11.26 -11.33
N GLN A 5 1.39 10.51 -11.79
CA GLN A 5 0.27 10.05 -10.97
C GLN A 5 0.88 9.16 -9.88
N MET A 6 1.35 9.82 -8.82
CA MET A 6 1.97 9.19 -7.68
C MET A 6 0.92 8.27 -7.11
N ASN A 7 1.13 6.97 -7.34
CA ASN A 7 0.13 5.95 -7.11
C ASN A 7 -0.25 5.99 -5.63
N GLY A 8 -1.54 6.09 -5.31
CA GLY A 8 -2.01 6.33 -3.94
C GLY A 8 -1.42 5.32 -2.94
N TYR A 9 -1.16 4.10 -3.37
CA TYR A 9 -0.48 3.07 -2.58
C TYR A 9 0.93 3.47 -2.10
N ILE A 10 1.71 4.18 -2.91
CA ILE A 10 3.03 4.69 -2.53
C ILE A 10 2.87 5.76 -1.44
N ILE A 11 1.92 6.69 -1.61
CA ILE A 11 1.64 7.75 -0.62
C ILE A 11 1.20 7.12 0.71
N TRP A 12 0.28 6.16 0.67
CA TRP A 12 -0.18 5.45 1.87
C TRP A 12 0.92 4.63 2.53
N GLY A 13 1.75 3.94 1.75
CA GLY A 13 2.89 3.19 2.28
C GLY A 13 3.95 4.09 2.92
N LEU A 14 4.19 5.28 2.36
CA LEU A 14 5.08 6.29 2.95
C LEU A 14 4.49 6.89 4.22
N LEU A 15 3.20 7.25 4.21
CA LEU A 15 2.51 7.78 5.39
C LEU A 15 2.54 6.80 6.56
N ILE A 16 2.24 5.51 6.30
CA ILE A 16 2.28 4.47 7.33
C ILE A 16 3.69 4.35 7.90
N ASN A 17 4.73 4.29 7.06
CA ASN A 17 6.12 4.23 7.53
C ASN A 17 6.51 5.47 8.35
N SER A 18 6.16 6.68 7.89
CA SER A 18 6.44 7.91 8.62
C SER A 18 5.72 7.97 9.97
N ILE A 19 4.47 7.51 10.04
CA ILE A 19 3.72 7.41 11.30
C ILE A 19 4.38 6.39 12.21
N VAL A 20 4.74 5.20 11.73
CA VAL A 20 5.39 4.15 12.55
C VAL A 20 6.75 4.61 13.07
N LEU A 21 7.56 5.29 12.26
CA LEU A 21 8.82 5.90 12.70
C LEU A 21 8.59 7.02 13.73
N GLY A 22 7.64 7.92 13.48
CA GLY A 22 7.31 9.01 14.41
C GLY A 22 6.78 8.47 15.73
N SER A 23 5.90 7.47 15.67
CA SER A 23 5.29 6.82 16.85
C SER A 23 6.35 6.20 17.76
N LYS A 24 7.40 5.59 17.17
CA LYS A 24 8.52 5.01 17.93
C LYS A 24 9.24 6.04 18.81
N GLN A 25 9.28 7.30 18.39
CA GLN A 25 9.96 8.36 19.12
C GLN A 25 9.11 8.93 20.27
N PHE A 26 7.79 8.81 20.18
CA PHE A 26 6.85 9.29 21.20
C PHE A 26 6.38 8.21 22.17
N ILE A 27 6.40 6.93 21.75
CA ILE A 27 5.89 5.80 22.51
C ILE A 27 6.86 4.62 22.34
N GLU A 28 7.29 4.02 23.44
CA GLU A 28 7.98 2.72 23.43
C GLU A 28 6.98 1.65 22.96
N MET A 29 6.89 1.48 21.64
CA MET A 29 6.05 0.47 21.02
C MET A 29 6.72 -0.91 21.13
N PRO A 30 5.95 -1.98 21.39
CA PRO A 30 6.43 -3.34 21.28
C PRO A 30 7.07 -3.59 19.90
N GLU A 31 8.28 -4.14 19.88
CA GLU A 31 9.04 -4.31 18.63
C GLU A 31 8.27 -5.09 17.56
N GLY A 32 7.42 -6.04 17.96
CA GLY A 32 6.58 -6.81 17.03
C GLY A 32 5.61 -5.94 16.23
N ILE A 33 4.99 -4.94 16.86
CA ILE A 33 4.04 -4.03 16.21
C ILE A 33 4.79 -3.05 15.30
N TYR A 34 5.95 -2.58 15.76
CA TYR A 34 6.81 -1.71 14.96
C TYR A 34 7.28 -2.41 13.68
N CYS A 35 7.83 -3.62 13.81
CA CYS A 35 8.34 -4.39 12.68
C CYS A 35 7.22 -4.77 11.70
N PHE A 36 6.03 -5.10 12.22
CA PHE A 36 4.85 -5.35 11.40
C PHE A 36 4.39 -4.10 10.64
N GLY A 37 4.30 -2.95 11.31
CA GLY A 37 3.92 -1.67 10.69
C GLY A 37 4.90 -1.23 9.61
N MET A 38 6.21 -1.34 9.88
CA MET A 38 7.26 -1.04 8.91
C MET A 38 7.20 -2.00 7.71
N GLY A 39 7.03 -3.30 7.97
CA GLY A 39 6.89 -4.33 6.92
C GLY A 39 5.68 -4.10 6.02
N VAL A 40 4.51 -3.78 6.60
CA VAL A 40 3.30 -3.45 5.84
C VAL A 40 3.47 -2.17 5.03
N GLY A 41 4.08 -1.13 5.61
CA GLY A 41 4.37 0.12 4.92
C GLY A 41 5.29 -0.10 3.70
N ILE A 42 6.40 -0.81 3.89
CA ILE A 42 7.35 -1.16 2.83
C ILE A 42 6.68 -2.01 1.75
N ALA A 43 5.89 -3.01 2.14
CA ALA A 43 5.13 -3.84 1.21
C ALA A 43 4.16 -3.01 0.35
N LEU A 44 3.47 -2.02 0.93
CA LEU A 44 2.61 -1.10 0.19
C LEU A 44 3.38 -0.22 -0.79
N VAL A 45 4.55 0.29 -0.40
CA VAL A 45 5.41 1.08 -1.29
C VAL A 45 5.89 0.24 -2.45
N LEU A 46 6.39 -0.98 -2.19
CA LEU A 46 6.81 -1.92 -3.23
C LEU A 46 5.66 -2.29 -4.16
N PHE A 47 4.48 -2.56 -3.61
CA PHE A 47 3.29 -2.85 -4.38
C PHE A 47 2.85 -1.65 -5.24
N GLY A 48 2.94 -0.44 -4.69
CA GLY A 48 2.68 0.81 -5.39
C GLY A 48 3.67 1.08 -6.51
N LEU A 49 4.95 0.78 -6.30
CA LEU A 49 6.03 0.92 -7.28
C LEU A 49 5.90 -0.12 -8.40
N TYR A 50 5.59 -1.37 -8.05
CA TYR A 50 5.27 -2.43 -9.00
C TYR A 50 4.05 -2.04 -9.86
N SER A 51 3.03 -1.50 -9.22
CA SER A 51 1.84 -0.96 -9.86
C SER A 51 2.11 0.31 -10.69
N MET A 52 3.28 0.95 -10.57
CA MET A 52 3.64 2.14 -11.36
C MET A 52 4.50 1.76 -12.58
N ASN A 53 5.36 0.76 -12.43
CA ASN A 53 6.25 0.27 -13.49
C ASN A 53 5.63 -0.83 -14.36
N HIS A 54 4.65 -1.58 -13.84
CA HIS A 54 3.87 -2.55 -14.62
C HIS A 54 2.47 -2.03 -14.92
N ASP A 55 1.96 -2.34 -16.12
CA ASP A 55 0.63 -1.96 -16.58
C ASP A 55 -0.45 -2.57 -15.67
N THR A 56 -1.00 -1.73 -14.80
CA THR A 56 -1.96 -2.11 -13.75
C THR A 56 -3.35 -2.40 -14.26
N THR A 57 -3.59 -2.24 -15.56
CA THR A 57 -4.84 -2.63 -16.21
C THR A 57 -5.21 -4.08 -15.91
N LYS A 58 -4.25 -4.99 -15.75
CA LYS A 58 -4.50 -6.38 -15.30
C LYS A 58 -4.97 -6.47 -13.85
N ILE A 59 -4.35 -5.76 -12.91
CA ILE A 59 -4.74 -5.77 -11.49
C ILE A 59 -6.09 -5.07 -11.29
N LYS A 60 -6.33 -3.98 -12.01
CA LYS A 60 -7.57 -3.19 -11.96
C LYS A 60 -8.75 -3.98 -12.55
N SER A 61 -8.54 -4.68 -13.66
CA SER A 61 -9.54 -5.59 -14.23
C SER A 61 -9.77 -6.84 -13.38
N PHE A 62 -8.72 -7.38 -12.74
CA PHE A 62 -8.81 -8.49 -11.80
C PHE A 62 -9.59 -8.11 -10.53
N LYS A 63 -9.29 -6.97 -9.89
CA LYS A 63 -10.09 -6.42 -8.78
C LYS A 63 -11.55 -6.22 -9.18
N ARG A 64 -11.81 -5.64 -10.37
CA ARG A 64 -13.18 -5.43 -10.87
C ARG A 64 -13.92 -6.74 -11.10
N ASN A 65 -13.23 -7.76 -11.62
CA ASN A 65 -13.82 -9.09 -11.81
C ASN A 65 -14.06 -9.82 -10.48
N LEU A 66 -13.18 -9.68 -9.49
CA LEU A 66 -13.39 -10.22 -8.14
C LEU A 66 -14.61 -9.59 -7.48
N ILE A 67 -14.74 -8.26 -7.53
CA ILE A 67 -15.90 -7.53 -7.01
C ILE A 67 -17.17 -7.96 -7.74
N LYS A 68 -17.13 -8.08 -9.08
CA LYS A 68 -18.27 -8.63 -9.85
C LYS A 68 -18.61 -10.06 -9.46
N LYS A 69 -17.62 -10.92 -9.19
CA LYS A 69 -17.85 -12.30 -8.72
C LYS A 69 -18.50 -12.31 -7.35
N PHE A 70 -18.06 -11.47 -6.44
CA PHE A 70 -18.63 -11.35 -5.09
C PHE A 70 -20.06 -10.81 -5.13
N ILE A 71 -20.31 -9.74 -5.90
CA ILE A 71 -21.65 -9.15 -6.04
C ILE A 71 -22.61 -10.10 -6.77
N LYS A 72 -22.14 -10.89 -7.75
CA LYS A 72 -22.96 -11.89 -8.44
C LYS A 72 -23.24 -13.14 -7.59
N SER A 73 -22.54 -13.30 -6.47
CA SER A 73 -22.71 -14.42 -5.54
C SER A 73 -23.61 -14.07 -4.34
N ILE A 74 -24.04 -12.82 -4.23
CA ILE A 74 -25.10 -12.33 -3.32
C ILE A 74 -26.41 -12.31 -4.11
#